data_AF-A0AAE0P0R6-F1
#
_entry.id   AF-A0AAE0P0R6-F1
#
_cell.length_a   1.000
_cell.length_b   1.000
_cell.length_c   1.000
_cell.angle_alpha   90.00
_cell.angle_beta   90.00
_cell.angle_gamma   90.00
#
_symmetry.space_group_name_H-M   'P 1'
#
loop_
_entity.id
_entity.type
_entity.pdbx_description
1 polymer ?
#
loop_
_entity_poly.entity_id
_entity_poly.type
_entity_poly.pdbx_seq_one_letter_code
_entity_poly.pdbx_strand_id
1 'polypeptide(L)'
;MAPPPPADLPLPQRLTRLAQTLQFAWFIGHAVLILCITRYSFSWLRMNYYTRMAQFCYRTTFVSAAVTYGIVVYKTWRARQKTGAKQPGGALGYLSDENIQYLLMALVWLFMPQYPLAMLPYGIYSVFHVATYTRGSLVPTFIPPQKITPPAGTSPTAKAQYTQHPLSDAIGAFVKKYYDASMSIVSGLEILLWVRLLVGAILFTRRSWILLAIYTAFLRARFAQSSHVQNSFAQLEARIDNLVGAQGTPPAARQAWDGVKGGARQFHNATDVNKYINGSAAPKKTS
;
A
#
# COMPACT_ATOMS: atom_id res chain seq x y z
N MET A 1 -0.32 -11.36 13.77
CA MET A 1 0.00 -12.54 12.93
C MET A 1 -0.39 -13.80 13.70
N ALA A 2 -0.58 -14.94 13.05
CA ALA A 2 -0.78 -16.20 13.78
C ALA A 2 0.51 -16.50 14.55
N PRO A 3 0.44 -17.03 15.78
CA PRO A 3 1.65 -17.40 16.49
C PRO A 3 2.42 -18.46 15.69
N PRO A 4 3.76 -18.45 15.73
CA PRO A 4 4.55 -19.48 15.06
C PRO A 4 4.18 -20.87 15.59
N PRO A 5 4.32 -21.93 14.77
CA PRO A 5 4.07 -23.30 15.22
C PRO A 5 4.91 -23.65 16.45
N PRO A 6 4.39 -24.47 17.38
CA PRO A 6 5.15 -24.92 18.55
C PRO A 6 6.50 -25.53 18.16
N ALA A 7 7.55 -25.17 18.90
CA ALA A 7 8.95 -25.51 18.61
C ALA A 7 9.27 -27.01 18.79
N ASP A 8 8.48 -27.69 19.63
CA ASP A 8 8.53 -29.11 19.95
C ASP A 8 8.10 -30.01 18.77
N LEU A 9 7.45 -29.44 17.75
CA LEU A 9 7.00 -30.21 16.60
C LEU A 9 8.12 -30.44 15.58
N PRO A 10 8.16 -31.62 14.93
CA PRO A 10 9.02 -31.86 13.77
C PRO A 10 8.81 -30.80 12.68
N LEU A 11 9.89 -30.42 11.98
CA LEU A 11 9.84 -29.40 10.93
C LEU A 11 8.73 -29.63 9.88
N PRO A 12 8.50 -30.86 9.36
CA PRO A 12 7.42 -31.09 8.39
C PRO A 12 6.03 -30.72 8.92
N GLN A 13 5.76 -30.97 10.20
CA GLN A 13 4.49 -30.62 10.82
C GLN A 13 4.35 -29.12 11.02
N ARG A 14 5.44 -28.43 11.40
CA ARG A 14 5.47 -26.97 11.50
C ARG A 14 5.19 -26.31 10.14
N LEU A 15 5.83 -26.80 9.07
CA LEU A 15 5.61 -26.32 7.70
C LEU A 15 4.18 -26.58 7.23
N THR A 16 3.63 -27.76 7.51
CA THR A 16 2.24 -28.11 7.15
C THR A 16 1.26 -27.17 7.85
N ARG A 17 1.44 -26.92 9.15
CA ARG A 17 0.61 -25.96 9.89
C ARG A 17 0.71 -24.55 9.34
N LEU A 18 1.92 -24.12 8.96
CA LEU A 18 2.11 -22.81 8.35
C LEU A 18 1.38 -22.71 7.00
N ALA A 19 1.53 -23.72 6.14
CA ALA A 19 0.93 -23.78 4.81
C ALA A 19 -0.60 -23.75 4.82
N GLN A 20 -1.23 -24.29 5.88
CA GLN A 20 -2.68 -24.27 6.09
C GLN A 20 -3.22 -22.89 6.50
N THR A 21 -2.36 -21.90 6.78
CA THR A 21 -2.81 -20.57 7.18
C THR A 21 -3.16 -19.70 5.97
N LEU A 22 -4.20 -18.89 6.12
CA LEU A 22 -4.51 -17.84 5.16
C LEU A 22 -3.38 -16.79 5.04
N GLN A 23 -2.53 -16.67 6.06
CA GLN A 23 -1.37 -15.78 6.05
C GLN A 23 -0.26 -16.30 5.13
N PHE A 24 -0.11 -17.62 5.03
CA PHE A 24 0.81 -18.22 4.07
C PHE A 24 0.34 -18.03 2.63
N ALA A 25 -0.95 -18.21 2.36
CA ALA A 25 -1.52 -17.90 1.04
C ALA A 25 -1.31 -16.41 0.67
N TRP A 26 -1.49 -15.50 1.63
CA TRP A 26 -1.18 -14.09 1.47
C TRP A 26 0.31 -13.83 1.18
N PHE A 27 1.22 -14.52 1.88
CA PHE A 27 2.66 -14.44 1.63
C PHE A 27 3.01 -14.91 0.20
N ILE A 28 2.50 -16.07 -0.22
CA ILE A 28 2.73 -16.60 -1.57
C ILE A 28 2.20 -15.64 -2.63
N GLY A 29 1.04 -15.03 -2.40
CA GLY A 29 0.51 -14.01 -3.30
C GLY A 29 1.47 -12.84 -3.49
N HIS A 30 2.05 -12.30 -2.43
CA HIS A 30 3.06 -11.23 -2.53
C HIS A 30 4.36 -11.70 -3.17
N ALA A 31 4.82 -12.92 -2.90
CA ALA A 31 6.01 -13.48 -3.54
C ALA A 31 5.82 -13.63 -5.06
N VAL A 32 4.69 -14.19 -5.50
CA VAL A 32 4.32 -14.31 -6.92
C VAL A 32 4.21 -12.93 -7.57
N LEU A 33 3.63 -11.96 -6.88
CA LEU A 33 3.54 -10.57 -7.34
C LEU A 33 4.93 -10.00 -7.62
N ILE A 34 5.87 -10.11 -6.67
CA ILE A 34 7.25 -9.64 -6.85
C ILE A 34 7.90 -10.32 -8.06
N LEU A 35 7.81 -11.66 -8.16
CA LEU A 35 8.39 -12.41 -9.29
C LEU A 35 7.82 -11.95 -10.63
N CYS A 36 6.51 -11.71 -10.71
CA CYS A 36 5.86 -11.22 -11.92
C CYS A 36 6.29 -9.80 -12.28
N ILE A 37 6.40 -8.89 -11.31
CA ILE A 37 6.92 -7.54 -11.53
C ILE A 37 8.37 -7.59 -12.02
N THR A 38 9.24 -8.36 -11.35
CA THR A 38 10.65 -8.51 -11.75
C THR A 38 10.75 -9.03 -13.19
N ARG A 39 9.97 -10.06 -13.53
CA ARG A 39 9.96 -10.59 -14.90
C ARG A 39 9.40 -9.57 -15.90
N TYR A 40 8.36 -8.84 -15.54
CA TYR A 40 7.81 -7.77 -16.38
C TYR A 40 8.84 -6.67 -16.64
N SER A 41 9.61 -6.27 -15.62
CA SER A 41 10.66 -5.25 -15.75
C SER A 41 11.70 -5.61 -16.82
N PHE A 42 12.08 -6.89 -16.96
CA PHE A 42 12.94 -7.32 -18.07
C PHE A 42 12.29 -7.19 -19.46
N SER A 43 10.97 -7.32 -19.56
CA SER A 43 10.25 -7.03 -20.81
C SER A 43 10.19 -5.53 -21.08
N TRP A 44 10.06 -4.71 -20.04
CA TRP A 44 10.07 -3.24 -20.13
C TRP A 44 11.44 -2.72 -20.58
N LEU A 45 12.54 -3.20 -19.99
CA LEU A 45 13.91 -2.81 -20.35
C LEU A 45 14.26 -3.14 -21.81
N ARG A 46 13.71 -4.24 -22.35
CA ARG A 46 13.87 -4.62 -23.76
C ARG A 46 12.86 -3.96 -24.69
N MET A 47 12.08 -2.98 -24.19
CA MET A 47 11.01 -2.30 -24.92
C MET A 47 9.99 -3.26 -25.56
N ASN A 48 9.79 -4.43 -24.96
CA ASN A 48 8.96 -5.51 -25.47
C ASN A 48 7.85 -5.90 -24.47
N TYR A 49 7.05 -4.91 -24.11
CA TYR A 49 6.11 -4.94 -22.98
C TYR A 49 4.72 -5.50 -23.32
N TYR A 50 4.47 -5.87 -24.58
CA TYR A 50 3.22 -6.49 -25.05
C TYR A 50 3.37 -7.96 -25.48
N THR A 51 4.51 -8.61 -25.20
CA THR A 51 4.60 -10.07 -25.40
C THR A 51 3.56 -10.81 -24.56
N ARG A 52 3.18 -12.02 -25.00
CA ARG A 52 2.30 -12.91 -24.23
C ARG A 52 2.78 -13.08 -22.78
N MET A 53 4.10 -13.24 -22.60
CA MET A 53 4.69 -13.38 -21.26
C MET A 53 4.62 -12.09 -20.43
N ALA A 54 4.85 -10.91 -21.05
CA ALA A 54 4.71 -9.64 -20.35
C ALA A 54 3.25 -9.39 -19.93
N GLN A 55 2.30 -9.67 -20.81
CA GLN A 55 0.88 -9.58 -20.49
C GLN A 55 0.48 -10.56 -19.39
N PHE A 56 0.96 -11.81 -19.45
CA PHE A 56 0.75 -12.79 -18.40
C PHE A 56 1.28 -12.28 -17.05
N CYS A 57 2.55 -11.86 -16.98
CA CYS A 57 3.13 -11.31 -15.74
C CYS A 57 2.33 -10.11 -15.23
N TYR A 58 1.93 -9.17 -16.09
CA TYR A 58 1.13 -8.01 -15.70
C TYR A 58 -0.21 -8.41 -15.09
N ARG A 59 -0.96 -9.31 -15.76
CA ARG A 59 -2.27 -9.75 -15.26
C ARG A 59 -2.12 -10.55 -13.97
N THR A 60 -1.13 -11.45 -13.90
CA THR A 60 -0.84 -12.22 -12.69
C THR A 60 -0.46 -11.31 -11.52
N THR A 61 0.30 -10.24 -11.72
CA THR A 61 0.58 -9.23 -10.67
C THR A 61 -0.71 -8.70 -10.04
N PHE A 62 -1.70 -8.32 -10.85
CA PHE A 62 -2.96 -7.78 -10.33
C PHE A 62 -3.93 -8.83 -9.80
N VAL A 63 -3.88 -10.07 -10.32
CA VAL A 63 -4.57 -11.22 -9.70
C VAL A 63 -3.99 -11.47 -8.30
N SER A 64 -2.67 -11.56 -8.19
CA SER A 64 -1.98 -11.74 -6.91
C SER A 64 -2.29 -10.60 -5.92
N ALA A 65 -2.30 -9.35 -6.39
CA ALA A 65 -2.69 -8.20 -5.57
C ALA A 65 -4.16 -8.31 -5.11
N ALA A 66 -5.08 -8.65 -6.00
CA ALA A 66 -6.50 -8.81 -5.63
C ALA A 66 -6.68 -9.92 -4.59
N VAL A 67 -5.96 -11.04 -4.73
CA VAL A 67 -5.98 -12.13 -3.75
C VAL A 67 -5.41 -11.67 -2.41
N THR A 68 -4.26 -11.00 -2.38
CA THR A 68 -3.62 -10.60 -1.11
C THR A 68 -4.43 -9.55 -0.36
N TYR A 69 -4.89 -8.50 -1.04
CA TYR A 69 -5.77 -7.50 -0.42
C TYR A 69 -7.14 -8.09 -0.07
N GLY A 70 -7.69 -8.98 -0.90
CA GLY A 70 -8.92 -9.72 -0.60
C GLY A 70 -8.83 -10.54 0.69
N ILE A 71 -7.69 -11.21 0.93
CA ILE A 71 -7.42 -11.91 2.19
C ILE A 71 -7.42 -10.95 3.37
N VAL A 72 -6.79 -9.78 3.26
CA VAL A 72 -6.75 -8.79 4.33
C VAL A 72 -8.16 -8.28 4.64
N VAL A 73 -8.92 -7.89 3.62
CA VAL A 73 -10.31 -7.43 3.75
C VAL A 73 -11.18 -8.49 4.42
N TYR A 74 -11.09 -9.75 3.97
CA TYR A 74 -11.83 -10.86 4.56
C TYR A 74 -11.48 -11.06 6.04
N LYS A 75 -10.20 -11.00 6.41
CA LYS A 75 -9.76 -11.14 7.81
C LYS A 75 -10.29 -10.01 8.68
N THR A 76 -10.20 -8.77 8.21
CA THR A 76 -10.70 -7.58 8.94
C THR A 76 -12.21 -7.67 9.14
N TRP A 77 -12.95 -8.05 8.10
CA TRP A 77 -14.39 -8.24 8.17
C TRP A 77 -14.78 -9.37 9.14
N ARG A 78 -14.15 -10.54 9.03
CA ARG A 78 -14.41 -11.69 9.91
C ARG A 78 -14.06 -11.39 11.37
N ALA A 79 -13.00 -10.63 11.62
CA ALA A 79 -12.63 -10.20 12.97
C ALA A 79 -13.71 -9.32 13.61
N ARG A 80 -14.28 -8.37 12.86
CA ARG A 80 -15.37 -7.51 13.32
C ARG A 80 -16.66 -8.28 13.59
N GLN A 81 -16.99 -9.25 12.73
CA GLN A 81 -18.16 -10.11 12.96
C GLN A 81 -18.05 -10.90 14.26
N LYS A 82 -16.86 -11.42 14.58
CA LYS A 82 -16.63 -12.16 15.84
C LYS A 82 -16.81 -11.29 17.08
N THR A 83 -16.52 -10.00 17.00
CA THR A 83 -16.65 -9.06 18.14
C THR A 83 -17.99 -8.32 18.14
N GLY A 84 -18.85 -8.53 17.14
CA GLY A 84 -20.09 -7.77 16.96
C GLY A 84 -19.87 -6.28 16.60
N ALA A 85 -18.64 -5.87 16.31
CA ALA A 85 -18.31 -4.48 15.99
C ALA A 85 -18.80 -4.10 14.60
N LYS A 86 -19.56 -3.01 14.49
CA LYS A 86 -19.97 -2.43 13.19
C LYS A 86 -18.87 -1.53 12.64
N GLN A 87 -18.78 -1.42 11.31
CA GLN A 87 -17.85 -0.48 10.68
C GLN A 87 -18.32 0.97 10.91
N PRO A 88 -17.48 1.85 11.49
CA PRO A 88 -17.81 3.27 11.61
C PRO A 88 -18.09 3.87 10.23
N GLY A 89 -19.18 4.63 10.07
CA GLY A 89 -19.57 5.21 8.78
C GLY A 89 -20.21 4.24 7.79
N GLY A 90 -20.56 3.02 8.20
CA GLY A 90 -21.31 2.06 7.37
C GLY A 90 -20.59 1.69 6.08
N ALA A 91 -21.29 1.73 4.94
CA ALA A 91 -20.73 1.42 3.63
C ALA A 91 -19.60 2.38 3.21
N LEU A 92 -19.73 3.69 3.51
CA LEU A 92 -18.68 4.67 3.26
C LEU A 92 -17.44 4.40 4.08
N GLY A 93 -17.61 3.90 5.31
CA GLY A 93 -16.50 3.47 6.16
C GLY A 93 -15.66 2.34 5.56
N TYR A 94 -16.25 1.45 4.75
CA TYR A 94 -15.50 0.42 4.04
C TYR A 94 -14.74 0.99 2.83
N LEU A 95 -15.32 1.94 2.10
CA LEU A 95 -14.61 2.62 1.01
C LEU A 95 -13.45 3.49 1.50
N SER A 96 -13.51 3.90 2.77
CA SER A 96 -12.41 4.55 3.48
C SER A 96 -11.35 3.57 4.02
N ASP A 97 -11.48 2.26 3.84
CA ASP A 97 -10.41 1.33 4.22
C ASP A 97 -9.36 1.24 3.11
N GLU A 98 -8.10 1.54 3.44
CA GLU A 98 -6.99 1.53 2.48
C GLU A 98 -6.86 0.16 1.78
N ASN A 99 -7.09 -0.96 2.47
CA ASN A 99 -6.99 -2.29 1.86
C ASN A 99 -8.10 -2.52 0.83
N ILE A 100 -9.30 -1.99 1.09
CA ILE A 100 -10.42 -2.05 0.14
C ILE A 100 -10.11 -1.18 -1.08
N GLN A 101 -9.56 0.02 -0.86
CA GLN A 101 -9.15 0.91 -1.95
C GLN A 101 -8.12 0.25 -2.86
N TYR A 102 -7.07 -0.36 -2.30
CA TYR A 102 -6.09 -1.12 -3.09
C TYR A 102 -6.68 -2.38 -3.73
N LEU A 103 -7.60 -3.09 -3.07
CA LEU A 103 -8.29 -4.22 -3.70
C LEU A 103 -9.08 -3.79 -4.95
N LEU A 104 -9.89 -2.73 -4.83
CA LEU A 104 -10.66 -2.18 -5.94
C LEU A 104 -9.72 -1.74 -7.06
N MET A 105 -8.60 -1.09 -6.71
CA MET A 105 -7.65 -0.61 -7.69
C MET A 105 -6.91 -1.75 -8.39
N ALA A 106 -6.58 -2.83 -7.69
CA ALA A 106 -6.03 -4.04 -8.29
C ALA A 106 -6.99 -4.64 -9.33
N LEU A 107 -8.29 -4.69 -9.03
CA LEU A 107 -9.31 -5.16 -9.98
C LEU A 107 -9.44 -4.22 -11.18
N VAL A 108 -9.43 -2.91 -10.98
CA VAL A 108 -9.44 -1.93 -12.07
C VAL A 108 -8.25 -2.16 -13.01
N TRP A 109 -7.03 -2.25 -12.48
CA TRP A 109 -5.84 -2.50 -13.29
C TRP A 109 -5.83 -3.88 -13.96
N LEU A 110 -6.47 -4.88 -13.35
CA LEU A 110 -6.62 -6.21 -13.93
C LEU A 110 -7.45 -6.20 -15.22
N PHE A 111 -8.48 -5.36 -15.32
CA PHE A 111 -9.39 -5.34 -16.49
C PHE A 111 -9.17 -4.18 -17.45
N MET A 112 -8.48 -3.13 -17.01
CA MET A 112 -8.18 -1.94 -17.83
C MET A 112 -6.93 -2.17 -18.72
N PRO A 113 -6.66 -1.25 -19.67
CA PRO A 113 -5.41 -1.28 -20.44
C PRO A 113 -4.18 -1.30 -19.53
N GLN A 114 -3.05 -1.82 -20.03
CA GLN A 114 -1.86 -1.98 -19.19
C GLN A 114 -1.22 -0.63 -18.85
N TYR A 115 -1.12 -0.34 -17.56
CA TYR A 115 -0.34 0.77 -17.02
C TYR A 115 0.79 0.21 -16.14
N PRO A 116 2.00 -0.01 -16.68
CA PRO A 116 3.10 -0.65 -15.95
C PRO A 116 3.47 0.06 -14.65
N LEU A 117 3.40 1.40 -14.65
CA LEU A 117 3.65 2.22 -13.48
C LEU A 117 2.74 1.85 -12.29
N ALA A 118 1.52 1.35 -12.56
CA ALA A 118 0.56 0.97 -11.52
C ALA A 118 1.00 -0.25 -10.72
N MET A 119 1.95 -1.05 -11.21
CA MET A 119 2.48 -2.20 -10.46
C MET A 119 3.46 -1.78 -9.36
N LEU A 120 4.10 -0.62 -9.48
CA LEU A 120 5.22 -0.24 -8.60
C LEU A 120 4.79 -0.04 -7.13
N PRO A 121 3.69 0.67 -6.81
CA PRO A 121 3.21 0.74 -5.42
C PRO A 121 2.99 -0.65 -4.80
N TYR A 122 2.30 -1.54 -5.52
CA TYR A 122 2.05 -2.92 -5.07
C TYR A 122 3.34 -3.72 -4.87
N GLY A 123 4.32 -3.53 -5.76
CA GLY A 123 5.63 -4.17 -5.64
C GLY A 123 6.35 -3.73 -4.37
N ILE A 124 6.37 -2.44 -4.07
CA ILE A 124 7.01 -1.89 -2.86
C ILE A 124 6.34 -2.45 -1.61
N TYR A 125 5.00 -2.39 -1.50
CA TYR A 125 4.29 -3.00 -0.37
C TYR A 125 4.60 -4.50 -0.23
N SER A 126 4.64 -5.22 -1.35
CA SER A 126 4.92 -6.65 -1.37
C SER A 126 6.30 -7.00 -0.81
N VAL A 127 7.33 -6.18 -1.07
CA VAL A 127 8.67 -6.39 -0.49
C VAL A 127 8.62 -6.33 1.03
N PHE A 128 7.96 -5.32 1.61
CA PHE A 128 7.80 -5.22 3.06
C PHE A 128 6.94 -6.33 3.65
N HIS A 129 5.87 -6.74 2.95
CA HIS A 129 5.01 -7.84 3.37
C HIS A 129 5.74 -9.18 3.39
N VAL A 130 6.51 -9.49 2.34
CA VAL A 130 7.38 -10.68 2.29
C VAL A 130 8.43 -10.61 3.39
N ALA A 131 9.14 -9.48 3.55
CA ALA A 131 10.15 -9.32 4.58
C ALA A 131 9.58 -9.52 6.00
N THR A 132 8.48 -8.84 6.33
CA THR A 132 7.85 -8.94 7.66
C THR A 132 7.29 -10.33 7.94
N TYR A 133 6.72 -11.01 6.94
CA TYR A 133 6.29 -12.39 7.08
C TYR A 133 7.46 -13.35 7.26
N THR A 134 8.54 -13.17 6.49
CA THR A 134 9.75 -13.97 6.63
C THR A 134 10.30 -13.85 8.05
N ARG A 135 10.43 -12.63 8.58
CA ARG A 135 10.87 -12.37 9.96
C ARG A 135 9.94 -12.97 11.01
N GLY A 136 8.64 -12.76 10.87
CA GLY A 136 7.67 -13.10 11.91
C GLY A 136 7.15 -14.53 11.89
N SER A 137 7.24 -15.22 10.75
CA SER A 137 6.63 -16.53 10.53
C SER A 137 7.60 -17.54 9.94
N LEU A 138 8.31 -17.24 8.84
CA LEU A 138 9.20 -18.24 8.22
C LEU A 138 10.42 -18.54 9.08
N VAL A 139 11.17 -17.53 9.51
CA VAL A 139 12.41 -17.75 10.29
C VAL A 139 12.10 -18.53 11.59
N PRO A 140 11.10 -18.16 12.41
CA PRO A 140 10.73 -18.96 13.58
C PRO A 140 10.24 -20.38 13.26
N THR A 141 9.65 -20.58 12.07
CA THR A 141 9.19 -21.92 11.62
C THR A 141 10.36 -22.83 11.26
N PHE A 142 11.45 -22.31 10.68
CA PHE A 142 12.65 -23.09 10.40
C PHE A 142 13.56 -23.20 11.63
N ILE A 143 13.76 -22.09 12.33
CA ILE A 143 14.68 -21.92 13.45
C ILE A 143 13.88 -21.40 14.65
N PRO A 144 13.35 -22.28 15.52
CA PRO A 144 12.57 -21.85 16.66
C PRO A 144 13.36 -20.95 17.60
N PRO A 145 12.74 -19.87 18.10
CA PRO A 145 13.35 -19.04 19.12
C PRO A 145 13.65 -19.89 20.36
N GLN A 146 14.89 -19.81 20.84
CA GLN A 146 15.28 -20.44 22.10
C GLN A 146 14.79 -19.59 23.27
N LYS A 147 14.14 -20.22 24.25
CA LYS A 147 13.68 -19.53 25.46
C LYS A 147 14.91 -19.10 26.26
N ILE A 148 14.99 -17.80 26.58
CA ILE A 148 16.03 -17.28 27.45
C ILE A 148 15.66 -17.66 28.88
N THR A 149 16.54 -18.36 29.58
CA THR A 149 16.38 -18.62 31.02
C THR A 149 16.43 -17.28 31.75
N PRO A 150 15.35 -16.87 32.44
CA PRO A 150 15.35 -15.61 33.18
C PRO A 150 16.46 -15.60 34.25
N PRO A 151 17.13 -14.46 34.50
CA PRO A 151 18.08 -14.34 35.61
C PRO A 151 17.41 -14.69 36.94
N ALA A 152 18.14 -15.35 37.84
CA ALA A 152 17.64 -15.68 39.17
C ALA A 152 17.14 -14.39 39.89
N GLY A 153 15.88 -14.41 40.36
CA GLY A 153 15.23 -13.24 40.98
C GLY A 153 14.24 -12.48 40.10
N THR A 154 14.00 -12.90 38.86
CA THR A 154 12.94 -12.33 38.02
C THR A 154 11.55 -12.79 38.45
N SER A 155 10.58 -11.86 38.42
CA SER A 155 9.20 -12.11 38.86
C SER A 155 8.54 -13.27 38.09
N PRO A 156 7.78 -14.17 38.73
CA PRO A 156 7.13 -15.33 38.08
C PRO A 156 6.17 -14.97 36.93
N THR A 157 5.73 -13.71 36.86
CA THR A 157 4.84 -13.16 35.84
C THR A 157 5.57 -12.50 34.67
N ALA A 158 6.91 -12.50 34.65
CA ALA A 158 7.69 -11.95 33.55
C ALA A 158 7.42 -12.73 32.25
N LYS A 159 7.13 -12.02 31.15
CA LYS A 159 6.93 -12.64 29.84
C LYS A 159 8.21 -13.38 29.43
N ALA A 160 8.06 -14.64 29.00
CA ALA A 160 9.17 -15.43 28.47
C ALA A 160 9.90 -14.64 27.37
N GLN A 161 11.19 -14.40 27.57
CA GLN A 161 12.05 -13.81 26.57
C GLN A 161 12.62 -14.91 25.67
N TYR A 162 12.85 -14.58 24.42
CA TYR A 162 13.32 -15.51 23.41
C TYR A 162 14.47 -14.88 22.63
N THR A 163 15.53 -15.66 22.40
CA THR A 163 16.64 -15.24 21.56
C THR A 163 16.15 -15.09 20.12
N GLN A 164 16.32 -13.91 19.55
CA GLN A 164 16.03 -13.66 18.14
C GLN A 164 17.18 -14.17 17.28
N HIS A 165 16.86 -14.73 16.11
CA HIS A 165 17.88 -15.14 15.15
C HIS A 165 18.46 -13.90 14.44
N PRO A 166 19.77 -13.83 14.14
CA PRO A 166 20.39 -12.66 13.49
C PRO A 166 19.72 -12.24 12.17
N LEU A 167 19.19 -13.20 11.41
CA LEU A 167 18.39 -12.92 10.20
C LEU A 167 17.10 -12.12 10.52
N SER A 168 16.41 -12.45 11.61
CA SER A 168 15.22 -11.71 12.04
C SER A 168 15.55 -10.27 12.42
N ASP A 169 16.72 -10.05 13.01
CA ASP A 169 17.20 -8.70 13.35
C ASP A 169 17.62 -7.92 12.10
N ALA A 170 18.34 -8.55 11.16
CA ALA A 170 18.71 -7.95 9.88
C ALA A 170 17.48 -7.51 9.07
N ILE A 171 16.46 -8.37 8.99
CA ILE A 171 15.20 -8.02 8.33
C ILE A 171 14.48 -6.88 9.08
N GLY A 172 14.49 -6.91 10.41
CA GLY A 172 13.93 -5.84 11.24
C GLY A 172 14.60 -4.49 10.97
N ALA A 173 15.94 -4.48 10.89
CA ALA A 173 16.74 -3.30 10.56
C ALA A 173 16.47 -2.80 9.13
N PHE A 174 16.37 -3.71 8.15
CA PHE A 174 15.98 -3.38 6.77
C PHE A 174 14.63 -2.68 6.73
N VAL A 175 13.59 -3.26 7.35
CA VAL A 175 12.24 -2.67 7.37
C VAL A 175 12.30 -1.29 8.03
N LYS A 176 12.91 -1.17 9.22
CA LYS A 176 13.02 0.10 9.93
C LYS A 176 13.73 1.19 9.11
N LYS A 177 14.81 0.83 8.42
CA LYS A 177 15.64 1.78 7.65
C LYS A 177 14.93 2.30 6.40
N TYR A 178 14.24 1.43 5.67
CA TYR A 178 13.75 1.76 4.32
C TYR A 178 12.24 2.01 4.24
N TYR A 179 11.45 1.67 5.26
CA TYR A 179 9.99 1.78 5.20
C TYR A 179 9.54 3.21 4.91
N ASP A 180 9.99 4.19 5.70
CA ASP A 180 9.52 5.57 5.57
C ASP A 180 9.88 6.21 4.21
N ALA A 181 11.13 6.05 3.78
CA ALA A 181 11.58 6.49 2.46
C ALA A 181 10.78 5.80 1.33
N SER A 182 10.48 4.51 1.48
CA SER A 182 9.69 3.77 0.49
C SER A 182 8.23 4.22 0.45
N MET A 183 7.62 4.57 1.59
CA MET A 183 6.26 5.14 1.63
C MET A 183 6.20 6.52 0.95
N SER A 184 7.26 7.31 1.06
CA SER A 184 7.41 8.57 0.32
C SER A 184 7.50 8.31 -1.19
N ILE A 185 8.26 7.30 -1.63
CA ILE A 185 8.34 6.90 -3.04
C ILE A 185 6.98 6.42 -3.55
N VAL A 186 6.28 5.57 -2.79
CA VAL A 186 4.93 5.11 -3.12
C VAL A 186 4.00 6.28 -3.35
N SER A 187 4.01 7.27 -2.44
CA SER A 187 3.17 8.46 -2.55
C SER A 187 3.49 9.28 -3.80
N GLY A 188 4.78 9.45 -4.12
CA GLY A 188 5.21 10.09 -5.37
C GLY A 188 4.76 9.32 -6.62
N LEU A 189 4.83 7.98 -6.60
CA LEU A 189 4.34 7.12 -7.68
C LEU A 189 2.82 7.21 -7.84
N GLU A 190 2.08 7.30 -6.74
CA GLU A 190 0.63 7.46 -6.76
C GLU A 190 0.23 8.77 -7.45
N ILE A 191 0.92 9.87 -7.13
CA ILE A 191 0.72 11.18 -7.77
C ILE A 191 1.14 11.14 -9.23
N LEU A 192 2.30 10.54 -9.55
CA LEU A 192 2.80 10.42 -10.92
C LEU A 192 1.82 9.63 -11.80
N LEU A 193 1.21 8.57 -11.26
CA LEU A 193 0.16 7.82 -11.95
C LEU A 193 -1.04 8.70 -12.27
N TRP A 194 -1.50 9.53 -11.32
CA TRP A 194 -2.59 10.45 -11.58
C TRP A 194 -2.24 11.46 -12.67
N VAL A 195 -1.06 12.06 -12.63
CA VAL A 195 -0.58 12.97 -13.68
C VAL A 195 -0.54 12.27 -15.05
N ARG A 196 -0.03 11.03 -15.10
CA ARG A 196 0.01 10.24 -16.33
C ARG A 196 -1.38 9.95 -16.90
N LEU A 197 -2.36 9.69 -16.04
CA LEU A 197 -3.76 9.50 -16.43
C LEU A 197 -4.41 10.81 -16.88
N LEU A 198 -4.13 11.92 -16.21
CA LEU A 198 -4.62 13.26 -16.58
C LEU A 198 -4.13 13.64 -17.99
N VAL A 199 -2.84 13.47 -18.27
CA VAL A 199 -2.31 13.67 -19.63
C VAL A 199 -3.01 12.75 -20.63
N GLY A 200 -3.27 11.49 -20.26
CA GLY A 200 -4.05 10.57 -21.09
C GLY A 200 -5.49 11.03 -21.34
N ALA A 201 -6.12 11.72 -20.39
CA ALA A 201 -7.46 12.28 -20.51
C ALA A 201 -7.50 13.51 -21.42
N ILE A 202 -6.53 14.43 -21.25
CA ILE A 202 -6.35 15.61 -22.11
C ILE A 202 -6.10 15.18 -23.56
N LEU A 203 -5.33 14.12 -23.78
CA LEU A 203 -5.07 13.54 -25.09
C LEU A 203 -6.19 12.58 -25.58
N PHE A 204 -7.34 12.52 -24.91
CA PHE A 204 -8.49 11.67 -25.25
C PHE A 204 -8.17 10.20 -25.54
N THR A 205 -7.16 9.66 -24.86
CA THR A 205 -6.80 8.24 -25.00
C THR A 205 -7.94 7.34 -24.49
N ARG A 206 -8.12 6.17 -25.09
CA ARG A 206 -9.27 5.30 -24.80
C ARG A 206 -9.33 4.93 -23.31
N ARG A 207 -10.50 5.11 -22.68
CA ARG A 207 -10.81 4.85 -21.25
C ARG A 207 -10.08 5.74 -20.23
N SER A 208 -9.29 6.71 -20.65
CA SER A 208 -8.53 7.56 -19.73
C SER A 208 -9.40 8.41 -18.81
N TRP A 209 -10.53 8.93 -19.31
CA TRP A 209 -11.49 9.69 -18.49
C TRP A 209 -12.10 8.85 -17.35
N ILE A 210 -12.48 7.60 -17.65
CA ILE A 210 -13.01 6.67 -16.64
C ILE A 210 -11.91 6.36 -15.61
N LEU A 211 -10.70 6.05 -16.07
CA LEU A 211 -9.56 5.77 -15.20
C LEU A 211 -9.20 6.99 -14.34
N LEU A 212 -9.20 8.18 -14.91
CA LEU A 212 -8.91 9.43 -14.20
C LEU A 212 -9.94 9.66 -13.10
N ALA A 213 -11.24 9.48 -13.38
CA ALA A 213 -12.29 9.66 -12.37
C ALA A 213 -12.12 8.67 -11.19
N ILE A 214 -11.97 7.37 -11.49
CA ILE A 214 -11.79 6.32 -10.48
C ILE A 214 -10.51 6.56 -9.68
N TYR A 215 -9.39 6.85 -10.35
CA TYR A 215 -8.10 7.03 -9.70
C TYR A 215 -8.03 8.35 -8.92
N THR A 216 -8.77 9.39 -9.33
CA THR A 216 -8.93 10.62 -8.54
C THR A 216 -9.64 10.34 -7.22
N ALA A 217 -10.70 9.53 -7.22
CA ALA A 217 -11.37 9.13 -5.98
C ALA A 217 -10.43 8.35 -5.05
N PHE A 218 -9.64 7.42 -5.62
CA PHE A 218 -8.59 6.70 -4.90
C PHE A 218 -7.56 7.67 -4.28
N LEU A 219 -6.94 8.53 -5.10
CA LEU A 219 -5.90 9.45 -4.63
C LEU A 219 -6.43 10.48 -3.63
N ARG A 220 -7.70 10.91 -3.77
CA ARG A 220 -8.36 11.77 -2.80
C ARG A 220 -8.55 11.10 -1.45
N ALA A 221 -8.92 9.82 -1.43
CA ALA A 221 -9.04 9.06 -0.20
C ALA A 221 -7.66 8.84 0.44
N ARG A 222 -6.64 8.53 -0.37
CA ARG A 222 -5.24 8.43 0.06
C ARG A 222 -4.72 9.74 0.68
N PHE A 223 -5.02 10.89 0.08
CA PHE A 223 -4.67 12.20 0.63
C PHE A 223 -5.27 12.44 2.01
N ALA A 224 -6.49 11.96 2.28
CA ALA A 224 -7.10 12.08 3.61
C ALA A 224 -6.45 11.18 4.68
N GLN A 225 -5.81 10.08 4.26
CA GLN A 225 -5.37 9.01 5.15
C GLN A 225 -3.86 8.93 5.35
N SER A 226 -3.08 9.46 4.41
CA SER A 226 -1.62 9.33 4.39
C SER A 226 -0.93 10.68 4.44
N SER A 227 -0.13 10.90 5.48
CA SER A 227 0.77 12.05 5.59
C SER A 227 1.83 12.05 4.49
N HIS A 228 2.31 10.87 4.05
CA HIS A 228 3.26 10.77 2.93
C HIS A 228 2.69 11.34 1.63
N VAL A 229 1.41 11.08 1.35
CA VAL A 229 0.70 11.65 0.18
C VAL A 229 0.54 13.15 0.34
N GLN A 230 0.11 13.64 1.51
CA GLN A 230 0.01 15.08 1.80
C GLN A 230 1.35 15.80 1.60
N ASN A 231 2.43 15.24 2.16
CA ASN A 231 3.79 15.77 2.03
C ASN A 231 4.26 15.76 0.57
N SER A 232 3.94 14.70 -0.19
CA SER A 232 4.33 14.60 -1.60
C SER A 232 3.59 15.64 -2.46
N PHE A 233 2.32 15.92 -2.17
CA PHE A 233 1.58 17.02 -2.80
C PHE A 233 2.17 18.38 -2.43
N ALA A 234 2.50 18.61 -1.15
CA ALA A 234 3.11 19.87 -0.70
C ALA A 234 4.47 20.11 -1.36
N GLN A 235 5.30 19.06 -1.49
CA GLN A 235 6.57 19.14 -2.21
C GLN A 235 6.38 19.41 -3.71
N LEU A 236 5.36 18.82 -4.33
CA LEU A 236 5.02 19.10 -5.73
C LEU A 236 4.56 20.54 -5.91
N GLU A 237 3.67 21.04 -5.03
CA GLU A 237 3.21 22.44 -5.02
C GLU A 237 4.40 23.39 -4.89
N ALA A 238 5.28 23.18 -3.90
CA ALA A 238 6.46 24.00 -3.70
C ALA A 238 7.42 24.00 -4.91
N ARG A 239 7.60 22.86 -5.58
CA ARG A 239 8.41 22.78 -6.80
C ARG A 239 7.80 23.59 -7.94
N ILE A 240 6.49 23.51 -8.13
CA ILE A 240 5.80 24.28 -9.18
C ILE A 240 5.80 25.77 -8.82
N ASP A 241 5.55 26.14 -7.57
CA ASP A 241 5.64 27.52 -7.09
C ASP A 241 7.03 28.11 -7.37
N ASN A 242 8.10 27.37 -7.09
CA ASN A 242 9.48 27.81 -7.39
C ASN A 242 9.71 28.02 -8.89
N LEU A 243 9.21 27.11 -9.75
CA LEU A 243 9.35 27.23 -11.21
C LEU A 243 8.56 28.42 -11.76
N VAL A 244 7.32 28.59 -11.27
CA VAL A 244 6.41 29.63 -11.75
C VAL A 244 6.76 31.01 -11.17
N GLY A 245 7.40 31.04 -10.00
CA GLY A 245 7.94 32.23 -9.35
C GLY A 245 9.28 32.71 -9.93
N ALA A 246 9.97 31.91 -10.74
CA ALA A 246 11.26 32.27 -11.32
C ALA A 246 11.20 33.57 -12.15
N GLN A 247 12.31 34.30 -12.14
CA GLN A 247 12.48 35.52 -12.93
C GLN A 247 12.52 35.14 -14.42
N GLY A 248 11.59 35.68 -15.22
CA GLY A 248 11.42 35.35 -16.64
C GLY A 248 10.19 34.50 -16.96
N THR A 249 9.49 33.96 -15.95
CA THR A 249 8.23 33.23 -16.19
C THR A 249 7.09 34.19 -16.55
N PRO A 250 6.33 33.96 -17.64
CA PRO A 250 5.22 34.83 -18.03
C PRO A 250 4.15 34.96 -16.93
N PRO A 251 3.55 36.15 -16.72
CA PRO A 251 2.49 36.35 -15.72
C PRO A 251 1.29 35.41 -15.90
N ALA A 252 0.97 35.04 -17.14
CA ALA A 252 -0.10 34.09 -17.46
C ALA A 252 0.13 32.70 -16.82
N ALA A 253 1.38 32.24 -16.73
CA ALA A 253 1.70 30.96 -16.09
C ALA A 253 1.46 31.00 -14.58
N ARG A 254 1.74 32.15 -13.94
CA ARG A 254 1.42 32.39 -12.51
C ARG A 254 -0.09 32.37 -12.28
N GLN A 255 -0.84 33.11 -13.08
CA GLN A 255 -2.31 33.15 -12.99
C GLN A 255 -2.94 31.78 -13.22
N ALA A 256 -2.47 31.03 -14.22
CA ALA A 256 -2.95 29.68 -14.48
C ALA A 256 -2.67 28.74 -13.29
N TRP A 257 -1.46 28.80 -12.72
CA TRP A 257 -1.10 27.99 -11.56
C TRP A 257 -1.91 28.35 -10.31
N ASP A 258 -2.15 29.63 -10.05
CA ASP A 258 -3.01 30.08 -8.95
C ASP A 258 -4.46 29.61 -9.14
N GLY A 259 -4.97 29.63 -10.37
CA GLY A 259 -6.27 29.06 -10.71
C GLY A 259 -6.35 27.54 -10.44
N VAL A 260 -5.31 26.79 -10.81
CA VAL A 260 -5.19 25.35 -10.51
C VAL A 260 -5.18 25.10 -9.00
N LYS A 261 -4.39 25.85 -8.23
CA LYS A 261 -4.35 25.75 -6.76
C LYS A 261 -5.73 26.05 -6.15
N GLY A 262 -6.39 27.12 -6.61
CA GLY A 262 -7.73 27.51 -6.18
C GLY A 262 -8.76 26.41 -6.42
N GLY A 263 -8.80 25.88 -7.66
CA GLY A 263 -9.69 24.79 -8.03
C GLY A 263 -9.43 23.50 -7.26
N ALA A 264 -8.16 23.13 -7.06
CA ALA A 264 -7.78 21.95 -6.27
C ALA A 264 -8.22 22.08 -4.80
N ARG A 265 -8.04 23.26 -4.18
CA ARG A 265 -8.50 23.54 -2.80
C ARG A 265 -10.02 23.52 -2.70
N GLN A 266 -10.74 24.09 -3.68
CA GLN A 266 -12.20 24.04 -3.72
C GLN A 266 -12.70 22.60 -3.86
N PHE A 267 -12.11 21.81 -4.77
CA PHE A 267 -12.41 20.39 -4.94
C PHE A 267 -12.14 19.60 -3.65
N HIS A 268 -11.00 19.81 -3.00
CA HIS A 268 -10.68 19.20 -1.71
C HIS A 268 -11.75 19.49 -0.67
N ASN A 269 -12.17 20.75 -0.55
CA ASN A 269 -13.16 21.20 0.42
C ASN A 269 -14.57 20.66 0.13
N ALA A 270 -14.93 20.50 -1.15
CA ALA A 270 -16.21 19.95 -1.59
C ALA A 270 -16.27 18.42 -1.40
N THR A 271 -15.13 17.74 -1.46
CA THR A 271 -15.03 16.27 -1.36
C THR A 271 -14.57 15.77 0.02
N ASP A 272 -14.56 16.65 1.03
CA ASP A 272 -14.15 16.29 2.38
C ASP A 272 -15.23 15.47 3.09
N VAL A 273 -15.07 14.15 3.02
CA VAL A 273 -15.97 13.16 3.60
C VAL A 273 -16.09 13.28 5.12
N ASN A 274 -15.08 13.84 5.81
CA ASN A 274 -15.14 14.04 7.26
C ASN A 274 -16.28 14.99 7.68
N LYS A 275 -16.68 15.93 6.81
CA LYS A 275 -17.84 16.80 7.03
C LYS A 275 -19.16 16.03 7.10
N TYR A 276 -19.22 14.89 6.42
CA TYR A 276 -20.42 14.08 6.26
C TYR A 276 -20.45 12.85 7.17
N ILE A 277 -19.29 12.32 7.59
CA ILE A 277 -19.18 11.19 8.52
C ILE A 277 -19.26 11.64 9.99
N ASN A 278 -18.66 12.79 10.33
CA ASN A 278 -18.57 13.25 11.72
C ASN A 278 -19.64 14.28 12.12
N GLY A 279 -20.74 14.40 11.36
CA GLY A 279 -21.90 15.25 11.67
C GLY A 279 -21.55 16.56 12.38
N SER A 280 -21.19 17.62 11.63
CA SER A 280 -21.05 18.96 12.20
C SER A 280 -20.16 19.05 13.45
N ALA A 281 -19.01 18.38 13.47
CA ALA A 281 -18.00 18.66 14.49
C ALA A 281 -17.48 20.09 14.27
N ALA A 282 -17.91 21.00 15.16
CA ALA A 282 -17.50 22.39 15.22
C ALA A 282 -15.98 22.54 15.02
N PRO A 283 -15.51 23.61 14.35
CA PRO A 283 -14.09 23.79 14.09
C PRO A 283 -13.31 23.76 15.40
N LYS A 284 -12.34 22.84 15.50
CA LYS A 284 -11.35 22.89 16.57
C LYS A 284 -10.66 24.24 16.49
N LYS A 285 -10.94 25.12 17.46
CA LYS A 285 -10.15 26.32 17.70
C LYS A 285 -8.73 25.87 17.97
N THR A 286 -7.82 26.24 17.08
CA THR A 286 -6.39 26.29 17.34
C THR A 286 -6.15 27.36 18.41
N SER A 287 -5.58 26.97 19.53
CA SER A 287 -4.76 27.84 20.37
C SER A 287 -3.31 27.71 19.94
#